data_AF-A0A3N4KHH7-F1
#
_entry.id   AF-A0A3N4KHH7-F1
#
_cell.length_a   1.000
_cell.length_b   1.000
_cell.length_c   1.000
_cell.angle_alpha   90.00
_cell.angle_beta   90.00
_cell.angle_gamma   90.00
#
_symmetry.space_group_name_H-M   'P 1'
#
loop_
_entity.id
_entity.type
_entity.pdbx_description
1 polymer ?
#
loop_
_entity_poly.entity_id
_entity_poly.type
_entity_poly.pdbx_seq_one_letter_code
_entity_poly.pdbx_strand_id
1 'polypeptide(L)'
;MPPKATAKINGKVIAESDEYETVEGNIYFPPSAITRSFLTPSDTQTTCKWKGTASYYNVEVDGVYIKDAAWYYPDPQDKFKPFRNYVAFCMYAPLMLHLKRVPFRLR
;
A
#
# COMPACT_ATOMS: atom_id res chain seq x y z
N MET A 1 6.31 15.40 -12.56
CA MET A 1 6.48 14.22 -11.69
C MET A 1 5.18 14.05 -10.92
N PRO A 2 4.60 12.83 -10.85
CA PRO A 2 3.45 12.60 -9.99
C PRO A 2 3.77 13.00 -8.53
N PRO A 3 2.77 13.41 -7.74
CA PRO A 3 2.99 13.77 -6.35
C PRO A 3 3.50 12.54 -5.58
N LYS A 4 4.43 12.75 -4.65
CA LYS A 4 4.92 11.69 -3.76
C LYS A 4 3.74 11.10 -2.97
N ALA A 5 3.60 9.78 -3.00
CA ALA A 5 2.61 9.07 -2.21
C ALA A 5 3.22 8.65 -0.88
N THR A 6 2.47 8.81 0.22
CA THR A 6 2.91 8.41 1.56
C THR A 6 1.76 7.75 2.33
N ALA A 7 1.96 6.52 2.79
CA ALA A 7 1.07 5.86 3.76
C ALA A 7 1.60 6.07 5.18
N LYS A 8 0.70 6.46 6.11
CA LYS A 8 1.05 6.70 7.51
C LYS A 8 0.08 6.09 8.49
N ILE A 9 0.60 5.63 9.62
CA ILE A 9 -0.18 5.28 10.81
C ILE A 9 0.36 6.09 11.97
N ASN A 10 -0.53 6.77 12.71
CA ASN A 10 -0.14 7.64 13.83
C ASN A 10 1.00 8.64 13.48
N GLY A 11 1.03 9.14 12.24
CA GLY A 11 2.05 10.07 11.75
C GLY A 11 3.36 9.42 11.27
N LYS A 12 3.61 8.15 11.60
CA LYS A 12 4.76 7.36 11.17
C LYS A 12 4.58 6.88 9.73
N VAL A 13 5.60 7.07 8.90
CA VAL A 13 5.60 6.62 7.51
C VAL A 13 5.83 5.11 7.48
N ILE A 14 4.91 4.39 6.83
CA ILE A 14 5.03 2.93 6.62
C ILE A 14 5.28 2.58 5.15
N ALA A 15 4.93 3.49 4.23
CA ALA A 15 5.35 3.43 2.83
C ALA A 15 5.48 4.84 2.24
N GLU A 16 6.48 5.05 1.40
CA GLU A 16 6.65 6.30 0.64
C GLU A 16 7.31 6.02 -0.70
N SER A 17 6.75 6.56 -1.79
CA SER A 17 7.32 6.39 -3.13
C SER A 17 6.89 7.48 -4.09
N ASP A 18 7.77 7.78 -5.05
CA ASP A 18 7.47 8.56 -6.25
C ASP A 18 7.00 7.66 -7.41
N GLU A 19 7.18 6.33 -7.26
CA GLU A 19 6.71 5.29 -8.16
C GLU A 19 5.60 4.50 -7.46
N TYR A 20 4.37 4.60 -7.97
CA TYR A 20 3.22 3.90 -7.42
C TYR A 20 2.15 3.73 -8.49
N GLU A 21 1.28 2.74 -8.31
CA GLU A 21 0.14 2.53 -9.18
C GLU A 21 -1.16 2.94 -8.48
N THR A 22 -2.11 3.48 -9.24
CA THR A 22 -3.45 3.78 -8.73
C THR A 22 -4.47 2.88 -9.39
N VAL A 23 -5.11 2.01 -8.60
CA VAL A 23 -6.10 1.05 -9.11
C VAL A 23 -7.36 1.14 -8.26
N GLU A 24 -8.48 1.51 -8.89
CA GLU A 24 -9.79 1.63 -8.24
C GLU A 24 -9.74 2.53 -6.97
N GLY A 25 -9.01 3.65 -7.06
CA GLY A 25 -8.86 4.60 -5.96
C GLY A 25 -7.84 4.21 -4.88
N ASN A 26 -7.22 3.03 -4.97
CA ASN A 26 -6.18 2.58 -4.04
C ASN A 26 -4.79 2.87 -4.61
N ILE A 27 -3.86 3.25 -3.73
CA ILE A 27 -2.45 3.42 -4.07
C ILE A 27 -1.70 2.13 -3.75
N TYR A 28 -1.00 1.61 -4.75
CA TYR A 28 -0.16 0.43 -4.67
C TYR A 28 1.30 0.86 -4.71
N PHE A 29 2.01 0.60 -3.62
CA PHE A 29 3.42 0.91 -3.45
C PHE A 29 4.29 -0.29 -3.85
N PRO A 30 5.42 -0.08 -4.53
CA PRO A 30 6.35 -1.17 -4.82
C PRO A 30 6.89 -1.77 -3.50
N PRO A 31 7.25 -3.06 -3.47
CA PRO A 31 7.78 -3.71 -2.26
C PRO A 31 8.97 -2.99 -1.62
N SER A 32 9.79 -2.31 -2.43
CA SER A 32 10.96 -1.54 -2.01
C SER A 32 10.60 -0.26 -1.23
N ALA A 33 9.40 0.27 -1.42
CA ALA A 33 8.90 1.46 -0.72
C ALA A 33 8.27 1.14 0.65
N ILE A 34 8.17 -0.14 1.01
CA ILE A 34 7.47 -0.60 2.22
C ILE A 34 8.44 -0.78 3.37
N THR A 35 8.11 -0.20 4.53
CA THR A 35 8.83 -0.48 5.78
C THR A 35 8.36 -1.81 6.36
N ARG A 36 9.00 -2.90 5.92
CA ARG A 36 8.61 -4.30 6.23
C ARG A 36 8.53 -4.62 7.72
N SER A 37 9.26 -3.92 8.59
CA SER A 37 9.25 -4.14 10.04
C SER A 37 7.89 -3.86 10.70
N PHE A 38 6.99 -3.14 10.03
CA PHE A 38 5.63 -2.88 10.51
C PHE A 38 4.60 -3.88 9.99
N LEU A 39 5.02 -4.85 9.15
CA LEU A 39 4.11 -5.80 8.51
C LEU A 39 4.37 -7.22 8.98
N THR A 40 3.31 -7.93 9.33
CA THR A 40 3.35 -9.38 9.57
C THR A 40 2.37 -10.08 8.63
N PRO A 41 2.70 -11.27 8.08
CA PRO A 41 1.77 -12.01 7.23
C PRO A 41 0.45 -12.29 7.95
N SER A 42 -0.65 -12.24 7.21
CA SER A 42 -1.97 -12.70 7.65
C SER A 42 -2.36 -13.95 6.87
N ASP A 43 -3.10 -14.85 7.51
CA ASP A 43 -3.68 -16.03 6.86
C ASP A 43 -4.89 -15.67 5.96
N THR A 44 -5.33 -14.42 5.99
CA THR A 44 -6.46 -13.94 5.19
C THR A 44 -6.11 -13.89 3.71
N GLN A 45 -7.03 -14.39 2.87
CA GLN A 45 -7.00 -14.24 1.42
C GLN A 45 -8.38 -13.87 0.90
N THR A 46 -8.42 -13.09 -0.18
CA THR A 46 -9.67 -12.76 -0.88
C THR A 46 -9.49 -12.92 -2.38
N THR A 47 -10.54 -13.35 -3.08
CA THR A 47 -10.47 -13.59 -4.53
C THR A 47 -11.27 -12.55 -5.27
N CYS A 48 -10.62 -11.91 -6.26
CA CYS A 48 -11.26 -11.01 -7.20
C CYS A 48 -11.19 -11.62 -8.60
N LYS A 49 -12.35 -11.71 -9.28
CA LYS A 49 -12.46 -12.37 -10.59
C LYS A 49 -11.47 -11.83 -11.64
N TRP A 50 -11.17 -10.53 -11.61
CA TRP A 50 -10.27 -9.90 -12.58
C TRP A 50 -8.87 -9.63 -12.07
N LYS A 51 -8.63 -9.55 -10.75
CA LYS A 51 -7.29 -9.26 -10.19
C LYS A 51 -6.53 -10.51 -9.77
N GLY A 52 -7.21 -11.60 -9.43
CA GLY A 52 -6.61 -12.80 -8.83
C GLY A 52 -6.85 -12.85 -7.32
N THR A 53 -6.03 -13.64 -6.62
CA THR A 53 -6.11 -13.82 -5.16
C THR A 53 -5.23 -12.78 -4.46
N ALA A 54 -5.82 -11.98 -3.59
CA ALA A 54 -5.11 -11.08 -2.70
C ALA A 54 -4.63 -11.83 -1.46
N SER A 55 -3.42 -11.51 -1.00
CA SER A 55 -2.87 -11.87 0.31
C SER A 55 -2.75 -10.63 1.17
N TYR A 56 -2.80 -10.81 2.49
CA TYR A 56 -2.88 -9.69 3.44
C TYR A 56 -1.68 -9.66 4.39
N TYR A 57 -1.37 -8.46 4.86
CA TYR A 57 -0.51 -8.22 6.01
C TYR A 57 -1.34 -7.58 7.13
N ASN A 58 -1.04 -7.98 8.36
CA ASN A 58 -1.38 -7.17 9.52
C ASN A 58 -0.36 -6.05 9.63
N VAL A 59 -0.79 -4.91 10.18
CA VAL A 59 0.09 -3.76 10.39
C VAL A 59 0.21 -3.48 11.88
N GLU A 60 1.45 -3.36 12.36
CA GLU A 60 1.75 -3.01 13.74
C GLU A 60 2.69 -1.80 13.80
N VAL A 61 2.22 -0.71 14.41
CA VAL A 61 2.99 0.53 14.54
C VAL A 61 2.74 1.13 15.91
N ASP A 62 3.81 1.31 16.70
CA ASP A 62 3.79 2.00 17.99
C ASP A 62 2.67 1.47 18.93
N GLY A 63 2.52 0.14 19.00
CA GLY A 63 1.53 -0.55 19.83
C GLY A 63 0.11 -0.62 19.23
N VAL A 64 -0.12 -0.02 18.06
CA VAL A 64 -1.38 -0.17 17.31
C VAL A 64 -1.27 -1.34 16.36
N TYR A 65 -2.09 -2.35 16.59
CA TYR A 65 -2.26 -3.50 15.70
C TYR A 65 -3.55 -3.39 14.89
N ILE A 66 -3.44 -3.52 13.57
CA ILE A 66 -4.58 -3.54 12.64
C ILE A 66 -4.50 -4.81 11.80
N LYS A 67 -5.47 -5.71 12.00
CA LYS A 67 -5.58 -6.96 11.25
C LYS A 67 -5.93 -6.66 9.78
N ASP A 68 -5.30 -7.38 8.85
CA ASP A 68 -5.57 -7.30 7.40
C ASP A 68 -5.53 -5.89 6.79
N ALA A 69 -4.73 -4.98 7.35
CA ALA A 69 -4.73 -3.57 6.97
C ALA A 69 -3.95 -3.25 5.69
N ALA A 70 -3.18 -4.20 5.18
CA ALA A 70 -2.51 -4.09 3.89
C ALA A 70 -2.73 -5.34 3.05
N TRP A 71 -2.81 -5.18 1.73
CA TRP A 71 -3.01 -6.31 0.80
C TRP A 71 -2.16 -6.17 -0.45
N TYR A 72 -1.89 -7.30 -1.08
CA TYR A 72 -1.12 -7.40 -2.31
C TYR A 72 -1.56 -8.61 -3.13
N TYR A 73 -1.22 -8.62 -4.41
CA TYR A 73 -1.51 -9.75 -5.30
C TYR A 73 -0.20 -10.48 -5.67
N PRO A 74 0.07 -11.66 -5.09
CA PRO A 74 1.26 -12.45 -5.41
C PRO A 74 1.19 -13.14 -6.76
N ASP A 75 0.00 -13.40 -7.27
CA ASP A 75 -0.24 -13.99 -8.58
C ASP A 75 -1.42 -13.28 -9.27
N PRO A 76 -1.19 -12.04 -9.77
CA PRO A 76 -2.23 -11.26 -10.40
C PRO A 76 -2.52 -11.75 -11.82
N GLN A 77 -3.73 -11.48 -12.31
CA GLN A 77 -4.10 -11.68 -13.71
C GLN A 77 -3.25 -10.80 -14.64
N ASP A 78 -3.16 -11.17 -15.93
CA ASP A 78 -2.22 -10.58 -16.91
C ASP A 78 -2.19 -9.05 -16.92
N LYS A 79 -3.35 -8.40 -16.90
CA LYS A 79 -3.48 -6.94 -16.90
C LYS A 79 -2.80 -6.25 -15.70
N PHE A 80 -2.63 -6.99 -14.62
CA PHE A 80 -2.18 -6.50 -13.31
C PHE A 80 -0.80 -7.05 -12.93
N LYS A 81 -0.17 -7.87 -13.78
CA LYS A 81 1.22 -8.35 -13.64
C LYS A 81 2.26 -7.24 -13.42
N PRO A 82 2.15 -6.05 -14.07
CA PRO A 82 3.13 -4.98 -13.86
C PRO A 82 3.26 -4.50 -12.41
N PHE A 83 2.25 -4.66 -11.56
CA PHE A 83 2.29 -4.30 -10.13
C PHE A 83 2.20 -5.52 -9.21
N ARG A 84 2.61 -6.69 -9.69
CA ARG A 84 2.74 -7.89 -8.85
C ARG A 84 3.48 -7.56 -7.55
N ASN A 85 2.93 -8.03 -6.43
CA ASN A 85 3.43 -7.78 -5.07
C ASN A 85 3.40 -6.33 -4.58
N TYR A 86 2.86 -5.38 -5.36
CA TYR A 86 2.69 -4.04 -4.83
C TYR A 86 1.66 -4.07 -3.71
N VAL A 87 1.91 -3.28 -2.67
CA VAL A 87 1.14 -3.29 -1.43
C VAL A 87 0.26 -2.06 -1.38
N ALA A 88 -1.03 -2.27 -1.16
CA ALA A 88 -1.99 -1.23 -0.85
C ALA A 88 -2.40 -1.31 0.62
N PHE A 89 -2.94 -0.20 1.13
CA PHE A 89 -3.21 0.06 2.54
C PHE A 89 -4.66 0.51 2.69
N CYS A 90 -5.37 0.02 3.72
CA CYS A 90 -6.76 0.42 3.93
C CYS A 90 -6.86 1.90 4.33
N MET A 91 -7.95 2.58 3.99
CA MET A 91 -8.09 4.02 4.27
C MET A 91 -8.74 4.33 5.63
N TYR A 92 -9.01 3.31 6.46
CA TYR A 92 -9.74 3.47 7.71
C TYR A 92 -8.80 3.76 8.87
N ALA A 93 -9.25 4.63 9.80
CA ALA A 93 -8.49 5.02 10.97
C ALA A 93 -8.02 3.80 11.77
N PRO A 94 -6.77 3.80 12.29
CA PRO A 94 -5.82 4.94 12.33
C PRO A 94 -4.88 5.08 11.11
N LEU A 95 -5.17 4.42 9.99
CA LEU A 95 -4.37 4.52 8.76
C LEU A 95 -4.81 5.72 7.92
N MET A 96 -3.88 6.64 7.66
CA MET A 96 -4.12 7.85 6.87
C MET A 96 -3.13 7.91 5.69
N LEU A 97 -3.66 7.76 4.48
CA LEU A 97 -2.93 7.95 3.23
C LEU A 97 -2.86 9.44 2.90
N HIS A 98 -1.65 9.97 2.70
CA HIS A 98 -1.43 11.36 2.31
C HIS A 98 -0.75 11.41 0.94
N LEU A 99 -1.41 12.06 -0.02
CA LEU A 99 -0.77 12.48 -1.26
C LEU A 99 -0.15 13.87 -1.03
N LYS A 100 1.19 13.96 -0.98
CA LYS A 100 1.86 15.26 -0.90
C LYS A 100 2.18 15.76 -2.30
N ARG A 101 1.50 16.81 -2.74
CA ARG A 101 1.92 17.58 -3.93
C ARG A 101 3.29 18.20 -3.63
N VAL A 102 4.30 17.84 -4.41
CA VAL A 102 5.58 18.56 -4.38
C VAL A 102 5.31 19.98 -4.89
N PRO A 103 5.63 21.05 -4.14
CA PRO A 103 5.46 22.39 -4.65
C PRO A 103 6.32 22.56 -5.91
N PHE A 104 5.69 22.98 -6.99
CA PHE A 104 6.36 23.34 -8.23
C PHE A 104 7.27 24.54 -7.93
N ARG A 105 8.58 24.31 -7.76
CA ARG A 105 9.56 25.39 -7.76
C ARG A 105 9.71 25.85 -9.21
N LEU A 106 9.12 26.99 -9.55
CA LEU A 106 9.57 27.78 -10.69
C LEU A 106 11.05 28.10 -10.48
N ARG A 107 11.91 27.60 -11.37
CA ARG A 107 13.20 28.22 -11.65
C ARG A 107 12.99 29.12 -12.87
#